data_AF-A0A4Y2KB43-F1
#
_entry.id   AF-A0A4Y2KB43-F1
#
_cell.length_a   1.000
_cell.length_b   1.000
_cell.length_c   1.000
_cell.angle_alpha   90.00
_cell.angle_beta   90.00
_cell.angle_gamma   90.00
#
_symmetry.space_group_name_H-M   'P 1'
#
loop_
_entity.id
_entity.type
_entity.pdbx_description
1 polymer ?
#
loop_
_entity_poly.entity_id
_entity_poly.type
_entity_poly.pdbx_seq_one_letter_code
_entity_poly.pdbx_strand_id
1 'polypeptide(L)'
;MSNHQRLDDGMRWRIVGRVEAGQSQVHICREFNLMPSVVCNLRKQFQNTGSIERKPGQGRPRATTATEDLYLSIIARRKRGATASQLSRDLYAATRTRV
;
A
#
# COMPACT_ATOMS: atom_id res chain seq x y z
N MET A 1 -20.74 1.24 4.66
CA MET A 1 -19.78 2.13 5.33
C MET A 1 -18.88 1.28 6.21
N SER A 2 -17.59 1.18 5.90
CA SER A 2 -16.66 0.39 6.71
C SER A 2 -15.92 1.31 7.66
N ASN A 3 -16.10 1.13 8.97
CA ASN A 3 -15.31 1.83 9.99
C ASN A 3 -13.91 1.22 10.04
N HIS A 4 -12.96 1.80 9.30
CA HIS A 4 -11.55 1.40 9.35
C HIS A 4 -10.85 2.05 10.55
N GLN A 5 -11.34 1.80 11.77
CA GLN A 5 -10.62 2.21 12.97
C GLN A 5 -9.36 1.36 13.14
N ARG A 6 -8.23 2.03 13.39
CA ARG A 6 -6.93 1.38 13.55
C ARG A 6 -6.88 0.70 14.92
N LEU A 7 -6.49 -0.57 14.93
CA LEU A 7 -6.11 -1.25 16.16
C LEU A 7 -4.70 -0.80 16.54
N ASP A 8 -4.52 -0.39 17.80
CA ASP A 8 -3.24 -0.03 18.38
C ASP A 8 -2.22 -1.17 18.29
N ASP A 9 -0.95 -0.85 18.07
CA ASP A 9 0.09 -1.86 17.87
C ASP A 9 0.39 -2.64 19.16
N GLY A 10 0.25 -2.03 20.33
CA GLY A 10 0.34 -2.72 21.62
C GLY A 10 -0.78 -3.74 21.81
N MET A 11 -2.02 -3.37 21.45
CA MET A 11 -3.14 -4.33 21.45
C MET A 11 -2.90 -5.50 20.50
N ARG A 12 -2.33 -5.24 19.31
CA ARG A 12 -2.03 -6.29 18.34
C ARG A 12 -1.00 -7.29 18.86
N TRP A 13 0.09 -6.82 19.48
CA TRP A 13 1.09 -7.71 20.08
C TRP A 13 0.49 -8.58 21.19
N ARG A 14 -0.39 -8.00 22.03
CA ARG A 14 -1.08 -8.75 23.09
C ARG A 14 -2.01 -9.83 22.55
N ILE A 15 -2.69 -9.57 21.43
CA ILE A 15 -3.55 -10.56 20.76
C ILE A 15 -2.70 -11.68 20.17
N VAL A 16 -1.61 -11.35 19.46
CA VAL A 16 -0.73 -12.38 18.88
C VAL A 16 -0.11 -13.26 19.95
N GLY A 17 0.42 -12.70 21.04
CA GLY A 17 0.98 -13.50 22.14
C GLY A 17 -0.04 -14.47 22.76
N ARG A 18 -1.32 -14.08 22.87
CA ARG A 18 -2.39 -14.97 23.35
C ARG A 18 -2.75 -16.06 22.35
N VAL A 19 -2.74 -15.72 21.06
CA VAL A 19 -2.94 -16.69 19.98
C VAL A 19 -1.82 -17.72 19.95
N GLU A 20 -0.56 -17.31 20.13
CA GLU A 20 0.60 -18.21 20.23
C GLU A 20 0.56 -19.07 21.49
N ALA A 21 0.06 -18.54 22.61
CA ALA A 21 -0.20 -19.30 23.83
C ALA A 21 -1.39 -20.29 23.71
N GLY A 22 -2.01 -20.41 22.53
CA GLY A 22 -3.08 -21.37 22.26
C GLY A 22 -4.45 -20.97 22.81
N GLN A 23 -4.66 -19.71 23.20
CA GLN A 23 -5.98 -19.27 23.68
C GLN A 23 -7.02 -19.29 22.56
N SER A 24 -8.27 -19.63 22.93
CA SER A 24 -9.39 -19.65 21.99
C SER A 24 -9.66 -18.26 21.39
N GLN A 25 -9.77 -18.20 20.05
CA GLN A 25 -10.07 -16.95 19.34
C GLN A 25 -11.35 -16.28 19.82
N VAL A 26 -12.38 -17.07 20.17
CA VAL A 26 -13.66 -16.54 20.68
C VAL A 26 -13.46 -15.83 22.01
N HIS A 27 -12.62 -16.37 22.89
CA HIS A 27 -12.31 -15.75 24.17
C HIS A 27 -11.58 -14.41 23.98
N ILE A 28 -10.58 -14.39 23.08
CA ILE A 28 -9.84 -13.17 22.72
C ILE A 28 -10.78 -12.12 22.13
N CYS A 29 -11.70 -12.51 21.23
CA CYS A 29 -12.66 -11.57 20.64
C CYS A 29 -13.57 -10.92 21.70
N ARG A 30 -14.02 -11.69 22.68
CA ARG A 30 -14.85 -11.19 23.79
C ARG A 30 -14.08 -10.24 24.70
N GLU A 31 -12.84 -10.58 25.05
CA GLU A 31 -11.99 -9.76 25.92
C GLU A 31 -11.65 -8.40 25.30
N PHE A 32 -11.34 -8.38 24.00
CA PHE A 32 -10.95 -7.17 23.28
C PHE A 32 -12.12 -6.46 22.56
N ASN A 33 -13.34 -6.98 22.68
CA ASN A 33 -14.52 -6.50 21.93
C ASN A 33 -14.27 -6.36 20.42
N LEU A 34 -13.64 -7.38 19.83
CA LEU A 34 -13.25 -7.40 18.41
C LEU A 34 -14.07 -8.41 17.62
N MET A 35 -14.21 -8.15 16.32
CA MET A 35 -14.74 -9.14 15.39
C MET A 35 -13.73 -10.29 15.19
N PRO A 36 -14.19 -11.56 15.07
CA PRO A 36 -13.32 -12.72 14.80
C PRO A 36 -12.41 -12.57 13.58
N SER A 37 -12.85 -11.82 12.58
CA SER A 37 -12.06 -11.51 11.38
C SER A 37 -10.76 -10.77 11.71
N VAL A 38 -10.75 -9.89 12.72
CA VAL A 38 -9.56 -9.12 13.14
C VAL A 38 -8.49 -10.07 13.69
N VAL A 39 -8.87 -10.96 14.61
CA VAL A 39 -7.96 -11.94 15.21
C VAL A 39 -7.44 -12.94 14.18
N CYS A 40 -8.31 -13.40 13.27
CA CYS A 40 -7.93 -14.31 12.20
C CYS A 40 -6.93 -13.67 11.22
N ASN A 41 -7.17 -12.42 10.83
CA ASN A 41 -6.27 -11.68 9.94
C ASN A 41 -4.91 -11.40 10.59
N LEU A 42 -4.90 -11.05 11.88
CA LEU A 42 -3.67 -10.77 12.61
C LEU A 42 -2.80 -12.02 12.76
N ARG A 43 -3.42 -13.16 13.09
CA ARG A 43 -2.74 -14.46 13.13
C ARG A 43 -2.14 -14.82 11.77
N LYS A 44 -2.92 -14.68 10.69
CA LYS A 44 -2.44 -14.95 9.32
C LYS A 44 -1.28 -14.02 8.94
N GLN A 45 -1.37 -12.74 9.25
CA GLN A 45 -0.31 -11.77 8.97
C GLN A 45 0.99 -12.17 9.69
N PHE A 46 0.90 -12.49 10.99
CA PHE A 46 2.07 -12.89 11.76
C PHE A 46 2.68 -14.20 11.25
N GLN A 47 1.85 -15.21 10.95
CA GLN A 47 2.32 -16.48 10.37
C GLN A 47 3.00 -16.30 9.01
N ASN A 48 2.48 -15.41 8.16
CA ASN A 48 2.99 -15.22 6.80
C ASN A 48 4.25 -14.34 6.75
N THR A 49 4.41 -13.39 7.67
CA THR A 49 5.43 -12.34 7.57
C THR A 49 6.36 -12.25 8.78
N GLY A 50 6.06 -12.93 9.89
CA GLY A 50 6.77 -12.77 11.16
C GLY A 50 6.62 -11.38 11.79
N SER A 51 5.82 -10.50 11.19
CA SER A 51 5.66 -9.11 11.61
C SER A 51 4.19 -8.74 11.66
N ILE A 52 3.87 -7.94 12.67
CA ILE A 52 2.55 -7.34 12.91
C ILE A 52 2.51 -5.91 12.37
N GLU A 53 3.68 -5.37 12.00
CA GLU A 53 3.80 -4.03 11.45
C GLU A 53 3.02 -3.93 10.15
N ARG A 54 2.44 -2.75 9.95
CA ARG A 54 1.67 -2.48 8.76
C ARG A 54 2.63 -2.38 7.58
N LYS A 55 2.40 -3.16 6.53
CA LYS A 55 3.13 -3.00 5.28
C LYS A 55 2.92 -1.58 4.74
N PRO A 56 3.97 -0.91 4.25
CA PRO A 56 3.80 0.35 3.55
C PRO A 56 2.86 0.13 2.36
N GLY A 57 1.97 1.10 2.14
CA GLY A 57 1.09 1.06 0.97
C GLY A 57 1.95 1.09 -0.30
N GLN A 58 1.65 0.22 -1.26
CA GLN A 58 2.40 0.15 -2.51
C GLN A 58 2.17 1.36 -3.44
N GLY A 59 1.24 2.26 -3.07
CA GLY A 59 0.89 3.43 -3.87
C GLY A 59 0.22 3.06 -5.20
N ARG A 60 -0.03 4.07 -6.04
CA ARG A 60 -0.47 3.87 -7.41
C ARG A 60 0.75 3.59 -8.30
N PRO A 61 0.69 2.60 -9.21
CA PRO A 61 1.74 2.42 -10.22
C PRO A 61 1.99 3.72 -10.99
N ARG A 62 3.26 4.01 -11.29
CA ARG A 62 3.62 5.19 -12.09
C ARG A 62 3.12 5.01 -13.52
N ALA A 63 2.61 6.10 -14.10
CA ALA A 63 2.21 6.13 -15.50
C ALA A 63 3.43 6.19 -16.44
N THR A 64 4.56 6.69 -15.94
CA THR A 64 5.81 6.85 -16.66
C THR A 64 6.92 6.02 -16.03
N THR A 65 7.88 5.65 -16.89
CA THR A 65 9.17 5.10 -16.48
C THR A 65 10.17 6.23 -16.24
N ALA A 66 11.25 5.93 -15.50
CA ALA A 66 12.29 6.92 -15.21
C ALA A 66 12.93 7.51 -16.49
N THR A 67 13.07 6.71 -17.55
CA THR A 67 13.63 7.16 -18.84
C THR A 67 12.70 8.16 -19.54
N GLU A 68 11.39 7.93 -19.46
CA GLU A 68 10.39 8.82 -20.05
C GLU A 68 10.31 10.15 -19.29
N ASP A 69 10.42 10.10 -17.96
CA ASP A 69 10.50 11.32 -17.13
C ASP A 69 11.75 12.17 -17.48
N LEU A 70 12.89 11.51 -17.74
CA LEU A 70 14.11 12.17 -18.20
C LEU A 70 13.92 12.78 -19.59
N TYR A 71 13.31 12.05 -20.53
CA TYR A 71 13.01 12.56 -21.87
C TYR A 71 12.12 13.80 -21.80
N LEU A 72 11.00 13.73 -21.05
CA LEU A 72 10.09 14.84 -20.85
C LEU A 72 10.81 16.06 -20.23
N SER A 73 11.64 15.83 -19.22
CA SER A 73 12.42 16.89 -18.56
C SER A 73 13.37 17.60 -19.52
N ILE A 74 14.05 16.86 -20.40
CA ILE A 74 15.00 17.41 -21.38
C ILE A 74 14.25 18.17 -22.47
N ILE A 75 13.18 17.60 -23.03
CA ILE A 75 12.44 18.24 -24.13
C ILE A 75 11.70 19.47 -23.63
N ALA A 76 11.12 19.46 -22.43
CA ALA A 76 10.49 20.63 -21.83
C ALA A 76 11.49 21.80 -21.66
N ARG A 77 12.75 21.51 -21.28
CA ARG A 77 13.80 22.52 -21.17
C ARG A 77 14.26 23.08 -22.52
N ARG A 78 14.33 22.22 -23.55
CA ARG A 78 14.73 22.61 -24.92
C ARG A 78 13.63 23.39 -25.64
N LYS A 79 12.38 22.95 -25.51
CA LYS A 79 11.18 23.54 -26.13
C LYS A 79 10.34 24.26 -25.07
N ARG A 80 10.85 25.36 -24.49
CA ARG A 80 10.17 26.07 -23.39
C ARG A 80 8.75 26.57 -23.71
N GLY A 81 8.44 26.81 -24.99
CA GLY A 81 7.11 27.20 -25.44
C GLY A 81 6.16 26.05 -25.80
N ALA A 82 6.61 24.79 -25.69
CA ALA A 82 5.78 23.64 -26.02
C ALA A 82 4.74 23.36 -24.92
N THR A 83 3.53 23.01 -25.33
CA THR A 83 2.45 22.66 -24.41
C THR A 83 2.57 21.20 -23.94
N ALA A 84 1.99 20.88 -22.79
CA ALA A 84 1.99 19.51 -22.27
C ALA A 84 1.43 18.49 -23.27
N SER A 85 0.38 18.85 -24.03
CA SER A 85 -0.19 17.98 -25.06
C SER A 85 0.74 17.74 -26.25
N GLN A 86 1.60 18.71 -26.59
CA GLN A 86 2.63 18.52 -27.61
C GLN A 86 3.70 17.55 -27.09
N LEU A 87 4.15 17.72 -25.85
CA LEU A 87 5.14 16.82 -25.23
C LEU A 87 4.61 15.39 -25.05
N SER A 88 3.34 15.24 -24.67
CA SER A 88 2.67 13.93 -24.56
C SER A 88 2.57 13.24 -25.92
N ARG A 89 2.25 13.97 -27.01
CA ARG A 89 2.28 13.43 -28.37
C ARG A 89 3.68 13.02 -28.82
N ASP A 90 4.68 13.85 -28.55
CA ASP A 90 6.08 13.54 -28.87
C ASP A 90 6.55 12.27 -28.12
N LEU A 91 6.21 12.15 -26.83
CA LEU A 91 6.48 10.94 -26.04
C LEU A 91 5.76 9.72 -26.61
N TYR A 92 4.47 9.84 -26.91
CA TYR A 92 3.70 8.75 -27.49
C TYR A 92 4.25 8.29 -28.85
N ALA A 93 4.72 9.21 -29.69
CA ALA A 93 5.35 8.87 -30.96
C ALA A 93 6.65 8.06 -30.76
N ALA A 94 7.42 8.37 -29.70
CA ALA A 94 8.70 7.73 -29.42
C ALA A 94 8.57 6.38 -28.68
N THR A 95 7.68 6.29 -27.69
CA THR A 95 7.60 5.13 -26.76
C THR A 95 6.26 4.45 -26.74
N ARG A 96 5.24 4.98 -27.43
CA ARG A 96 3.83 4.56 -27.36
C ARG A 96 3.22 4.67 -25.95
N THR A 97 3.88 5.41 -25.06
CA THR A 97 3.36 5.67 -23.71
C THR A 97 2.47 6.91 -23.71
N ARG A 98 1.31 6.78 -23.07
CA ARG A 98 0.32 7.85 -22.97
C ARG A 98 0.32 8.41 -21.55
N VAL A 99 0.53 9.72 -21.46
CA VAL A 99 0.53 10.54 -20.24
C VAL A 99 -0.42 11.71 -20.37
#